data_AF-F6BBB4-F1
#
_entry.id   AF-F6BBB4-F1
#
_cell.length_a   1.000
_cell.length_b   1.000
_cell.length_c   1.000
_cell.angle_alpha   90.00
_cell.angle_beta   90.00
_cell.angle_gamma   90.00
#
_symmetry.space_group_name_H-M   'P 1'
#
loop_
_entity.id
_entity.type
_entity.pdbx_description
1 polymer ?
#
loop_
_entity_poly.entity_id
_entity_poly.type
_entity_poly.pdbx_seq_one_letter_code
_entity_poly.pdbx_strand_id
1 'polypeptide(L)'
;MLTNNQKRLHYLIYLYTHNNRDSWIRQEVLFALIYFFIKNGVFDEPYDYSPSPYMWDDKPIYINISYEAMNDLDYLLDNEYIYEILLSTRGLNIPVKGYRIAKLVEYDFPNKEEIDKVLIEDGKVKPVELTDNGIVIKSKKGDDLRIDITKLGTVPYKSKSYILGVSL
;
A
#
# COMPACT_ATOMS: atom_id res chain seq x y z
N MET A 1 -17.27 2.76 -13.41
CA MET A 1 -17.44 1.72 -12.37
C MET A 1 -16.03 1.31 -11.94
N LEU A 2 -15.75 1.22 -10.64
CA LEU A 2 -14.40 0.88 -10.16
C LEU A 2 -14.07 -0.60 -10.43
N THR A 3 -12.82 -0.88 -10.77
CA THR A 3 -12.29 -2.26 -10.81
C THR A 3 -12.20 -2.86 -9.40
N ASN A 4 -12.05 -4.19 -9.29
CA ASN A 4 -11.90 -4.81 -7.98
C ASN A 4 -10.64 -4.33 -7.25
N ASN A 5 -9.52 -4.13 -7.95
CA ASN A 5 -8.30 -3.60 -7.34
C ASN A 5 -8.47 -2.15 -6.87
N GLN A 6 -9.15 -1.30 -7.64
CA GLN A 6 -9.51 0.05 -7.20
C GLN A 6 -10.42 0.04 -5.96
N LYS A 7 -11.40 -0.87 -5.92
CA LYS A 7 -12.25 -1.06 -4.73
C LYS A 7 -11.45 -1.54 -3.52
N ARG A 8 -10.48 -2.45 -3.70
CA ARG A 8 -9.59 -2.92 -2.63
C ARG A 8 -8.72 -1.79 -2.09
N LEU A 9 -8.09 -0.98 -2.95
CA LEU A 9 -7.33 0.20 -2.53
C LEU A 9 -8.19 1.19 -1.76
N HIS A 10 -9.36 1.50 -2.31
CA HIS A 10 -10.33 2.37 -1.65
C HIS A 10 -10.75 1.82 -0.29
N TYR A 11 -10.96 0.50 -0.19
CA TYR A 11 -11.32 -0.17 1.05
C TYR A 11 -10.23 -0.10 2.12
N LEU A 12 -8.95 -0.26 1.75
CA LEU A 12 -7.83 -0.06 2.67
C LEU A 12 -7.83 1.36 3.24
N ILE A 13 -8.04 2.38 2.41
CA ILE A 13 -8.12 3.78 2.85
C ILE A 13 -9.36 3.99 3.73
N TYR A 14 -10.51 3.40 3.35
CA TYR A 14 -11.76 3.44 4.10
C TYR A 14 -11.55 2.95 5.53
N LEU A 15 -10.98 1.76 5.72
CA LEU A 15 -10.79 1.13 7.04
C LEU A 15 -10.11 2.06 8.06
N TYR A 16 -9.17 2.88 7.62
CA TYR A 16 -8.42 3.80 8.49
C TYR A 16 -9.02 5.20 8.61
N THR A 17 -9.97 5.58 7.75
CA THR A 17 -10.42 6.98 7.64
C THR A 17 -11.93 7.19 7.78
N HIS A 18 -12.74 6.12 7.75
CA HIS A 18 -14.20 6.25 7.72
C HIS A 18 -14.83 6.74 9.03
N ASN A 19 -14.21 6.44 10.18
CA ASN A 19 -14.78 6.75 11.50
C ASN A 19 -14.60 8.21 11.90
N ASN A 20 -13.68 8.94 11.27
CA ASN A 20 -13.36 10.32 11.61
C ASN A 20 -12.88 11.07 10.36
N ARG A 21 -13.55 12.19 10.04
CA ARG A 21 -13.28 13.01 8.86
C ARG A 21 -11.89 13.64 8.83
N ASP A 22 -11.26 13.76 10.00
CA ASP A 22 -9.91 14.28 10.19
C ASP A 22 -8.84 13.19 10.21
N SER A 23 -9.22 11.92 10.01
CA SER A 23 -8.27 10.80 9.93
C SER A 23 -7.78 10.59 8.50
N TRP A 24 -6.46 10.39 8.38
CA TRP A 24 -5.75 10.19 7.13
C TRP A 24 -4.82 8.99 7.27
N ILE A 25 -4.76 8.12 6.26
CA ILE A 25 -3.75 7.06 6.19
C ILE A 25 -2.49 7.63 5.55
N ARG A 26 -1.33 7.49 6.21
CA ARG A 26 -0.03 7.92 5.65
C ARG A 26 0.33 7.04 4.45
N GLN A 27 0.95 7.64 3.43
CA GLN A 27 1.35 6.93 2.21
C GLN A 27 2.25 5.72 2.50
N GLU A 28 3.18 5.84 3.44
CA GLU A 28 4.10 4.77 3.83
C GLU A 28 3.34 3.53 4.32
N VAL A 29 2.29 3.76 5.11
CA VAL A 29 1.42 2.70 5.62
C VAL A 29 0.64 2.07 4.49
N LEU A 30 0.05 2.89 3.60
CA LEU A 30 -0.71 2.41 2.46
C LEU A 30 0.16 1.55 1.53
N PHE A 31 1.38 1.99 1.20
CA PHE A 31 2.30 1.24 0.35
C PHE A 31 2.71 -0.09 0.97
N ALA A 32 2.97 -0.12 2.28
CA ALA A 32 3.30 -1.37 2.96
C ALA A 32 2.13 -2.36 2.98
N LEU A 33 0.90 -1.88 3.17
CA LEU A 33 -0.30 -2.71 3.08
C LEU A 33 -0.52 -3.25 1.66
N ILE A 34 -0.38 -2.40 0.63
CA ILE A 34 -0.49 -2.81 -0.77
C ILE A 34 0.52 -3.92 -1.08
N TYR A 35 1.80 -3.70 -0.78
CA TYR A 35 2.84 -4.71 -0.98
C TYR A 35 2.52 -6.03 -0.27
N PHE A 36 2.10 -5.96 0.99
CA PHE A 36 1.71 -7.15 1.75
C PHE A 36 0.56 -7.90 1.09
N PHE A 37 -0.50 -7.21 0.69
CA PHE A 37 -1.68 -7.85 0.09
C PHE A 37 -1.45 -8.35 -1.34
N ILE A 38 -0.55 -7.72 -2.11
CA ILE A 38 -0.08 -8.28 -3.39
C ILE A 38 0.62 -9.61 -3.13
N LYS A 39 1.56 -9.67 -2.16
CA LYS A 39 2.26 -10.91 -1.80
C LYS A 39 1.35 -12.04 -1.32
N ASN A 40 0.23 -11.70 -0.70
CA ASN A 40 -0.75 -12.67 -0.21
C ASN A 40 -1.84 -13.00 -1.23
N GLY A 41 -1.76 -12.51 -2.47
CA GLY A 41 -2.72 -12.83 -3.54
C GLY A 41 -4.10 -12.19 -3.37
N VAL A 42 -4.19 -11.10 -2.60
CA VAL A 42 -5.45 -10.36 -2.43
C VAL A 42 -5.72 -9.41 -3.60
N PHE A 43 -4.68 -8.83 -4.18
CA PHE A 43 -4.78 -8.03 -5.40
C PHE A 43 -4.65 -8.93 -6.63
N ASP A 44 -5.49 -8.67 -7.64
CA ASP A 44 -5.49 -9.44 -8.88
C ASP A 44 -4.33 -8.98 -9.79
N GLU A 45 -3.81 -9.87 -10.64
CA GLU A 45 -2.93 -9.48 -11.75
C GLU A 45 -3.58 -8.35 -12.60
N PRO A 46 -2.80 -7.40 -13.14
CA PRO A 46 -1.34 -7.39 -13.26
C PRO A 46 -0.61 -6.68 -12.10
N TYR A 47 -1.22 -6.51 -10.93
CA TYR A 47 -0.51 -5.87 -9.81
C TYR A 47 0.76 -6.64 -9.46
N ASP A 48 1.90 -6.00 -9.69
CA ASP A 48 3.20 -6.47 -9.24
C ASP A 48 3.84 -5.44 -8.30
N TYR A 49 5.07 -5.70 -7.89
CA TYR A 49 5.85 -4.70 -7.16
C TYR A 49 7.32 -4.78 -7.57
N SER A 50 8.00 -3.64 -7.50
CA SER A 50 9.43 -3.56 -7.74
C SER A 50 10.11 -2.64 -6.71
N PRO A 51 11.37 -2.92 -6.37
CA PRO A 51 12.18 -2.00 -5.57
C PRO A 51 12.34 -0.64 -6.24
N SER A 52 11.91 0.41 -5.56
CA SER A 52 11.98 1.79 -6.02
C SER A 52 12.60 2.69 -4.95
N PRO A 53 13.41 3.69 -5.33
CA PRO A 53 13.97 4.64 -4.37
C PRO A 53 12.85 5.48 -3.73
N TYR A 54 12.89 5.62 -2.41
CA TYR A 54 11.90 6.33 -1.62
C TYR A 54 12.53 7.01 -0.41
N MET A 55 11.97 8.15 0.02
CA MET A 55 12.38 8.85 1.23
C MET A 55 11.54 8.39 2.41
N TRP A 56 12.06 7.44 3.19
CA TRP A 56 11.37 6.87 4.35
C TRP A 56 11.88 7.50 5.63
N ASP A 57 11.04 8.26 6.34
CA ASP A 57 11.43 8.96 7.57
C ASP A 57 12.75 9.77 7.39
N ASP A 58 12.83 10.52 6.27
CA ASP A 58 14.00 11.27 5.79
C ASP A 58 15.24 10.47 5.38
N LYS A 59 15.17 9.14 5.36
CA LYS A 59 16.25 8.27 4.89
C LYS A 59 15.99 7.84 3.44
N PRO A 60 16.93 8.06 2.50
CA PRO A 60 16.82 7.51 1.16
C PRO A 60 17.04 5.99 1.23
N ILE A 61 15.99 5.22 0.97
CA ILE A 61 16.02 3.76 0.97
C ILE A 61 15.28 3.21 -0.25
N TYR A 62 15.40 1.91 -0.52
CA TYR A 62 14.56 1.23 -1.51
C TYR A 62 13.37 0.57 -0.80
N ILE A 63 12.17 0.77 -1.32
CA ILE A 63 10.96 0.06 -0.86
C ILE A 63 10.28 -0.61 -2.05
N ASN A 64 9.55 -1.69 -1.80
CA ASN A 64 8.73 -2.34 -2.83
C ASN A 64 7.46 -1.51 -3.08
N ILE A 65 7.28 -1.04 -4.31
CA ILE A 65 6.11 -0.25 -4.75
C ILE A 65 5.48 -0.92 -5.97
N SER A 66 4.15 -0.86 -6.06
CA SER A 66 3.38 -1.27 -7.25
C SER A 66 3.01 -0.03 -8.07
N TYR A 67 3.42 0.01 -9.34
CA TYR A 67 3.06 1.12 -10.24
C TYR A 67 1.60 1.05 -10.66
N GLU A 68 1.04 -0.15 -10.81
CA GLU A 68 -0.38 -0.37 -11.08
C GLU A 68 -1.24 0.17 -9.92
N ALA A 69 -0.82 -0.09 -8.68
CA ALA A 69 -1.51 0.44 -7.51
C ALA A 69 -1.41 1.96 -7.41
N MET A 70 -0.28 2.56 -7.80
CA MET A 70 -0.15 4.02 -7.88
C MET A 70 -1.07 4.61 -8.96
N ASN A 71 -1.10 4.01 -10.15
CA ASN A 71 -2.00 4.45 -11.23
C ASN A 71 -3.47 4.37 -10.81
N ASP A 72 -3.88 3.32 -10.10
CA ASP A 72 -5.23 3.20 -9.57
C ASP A 72 -5.50 4.18 -8.43
N LEU A 73 -4.48 4.52 -7.61
CA LEU A 73 -4.58 5.56 -6.59
C LEU A 73 -4.78 6.94 -7.21
N ASP A 74 -4.03 7.26 -8.26
CA ASP A 74 -4.17 8.48 -9.06
C ASP A 74 -5.56 8.54 -9.71
N TYR A 75 -6.03 7.41 -10.28
CA TYR A 75 -7.40 7.34 -10.80
C TYR A 75 -8.44 7.64 -9.71
N LEU A 76 -8.28 7.11 -8.49
CA LEU A 76 -9.19 7.37 -7.38
C LEU A 76 -9.15 8.85 -6.93
N LEU A 77 -7.99 9.52 -7.02
CA LEU A 77 -7.84 10.95 -6.75
C LEU A 77 -8.52 11.79 -7.83
N ASP A 78 -8.18 11.55 -9.10
CA ASP A 78 -8.67 12.30 -10.26
C ASP A 78 -10.20 12.23 -10.40
N ASN A 79 -10.81 11.16 -9.88
CA ASN A 79 -12.25 10.94 -9.88
C ASN A 79 -12.92 11.19 -8.52
N GLU A 80 -12.24 11.87 -7.59
CA GLU A 80 -12.78 12.32 -6.30
C GLU A 80 -13.36 11.20 -5.41
N TYR A 81 -12.81 9.98 -5.52
CA TYR A 81 -13.15 8.88 -4.61
C TYR A 81 -12.38 9.00 -3.27
N ILE A 82 -11.21 9.61 -3.32
CA ILE A 82 -10.34 9.90 -2.18
C ILE A 82 -9.79 11.34 -2.26
N TYR A 83 -9.31 11.85 -1.13
CA TYR A 83 -8.55 13.09 -1.05
C TYR A 83 -7.10 12.81 -0.66
N GLU A 84 -6.18 13.64 -1.15
CA GLU A 84 -4.77 13.70 -0.72
C GLU A 84 -4.53 14.96 0.12
N ILE A 85 -3.64 14.86 1.11
CA ILE A 85 -3.08 16.01 1.84
C ILE A 85 -1.57 15.86 1.98
N LEU A 86 -0.86 16.98 1.98
CA LEU A 86 0.55 17.04 2.37
C LEU A 86 0.65 17.49 3.84
N LEU A 87 1.18 16.61 4.68
CA LEU A 87 1.37 16.84 6.11
C LEU A 87 2.81 17.25 6.38
N SER A 88 2.99 18.49 6.85
CA SER A 88 4.25 18.93 7.44
C SER A 88 4.44 18.21 8.78
N THR A 89 5.39 17.28 8.83
CA THR A 89 5.65 16.50 10.04
C THR A 89 6.86 17.08 10.76
N ARG A 90 6.75 17.40 12.05
CA ARG A 90 7.86 17.93 12.83
C ARG A 90 9.00 16.90 12.85
N GLY A 91 10.19 17.31 12.42
CA GLY A 91 11.38 16.45 12.37
C GLY A 91 11.62 15.78 11.03
N LEU A 92 10.70 15.91 10.07
CA LEU A 92 10.91 15.52 8.68
C LEU A 92 11.11 16.74 7.79
N ASN A 93 12.07 16.64 6.88
CA ASN A 93 12.40 17.68 5.90
C ASN A 93 11.48 17.63 4.68
N ILE A 94 10.83 16.49 4.45
CA ILE A 94 9.93 16.27 3.31
C ILE A 94 8.49 16.11 3.83
N PRO A 95 7.50 16.80 3.23
CA PRO A 95 6.10 16.62 3.60
C PRO A 95 5.64 15.19 3.29
N VAL A 96 4.81 14.64 4.17
CA VAL A 96 4.28 13.29 4.03
C VAL A 96 2.89 13.33 3.43
N LYS A 97 2.65 12.50 2.42
CA LYS A 97 1.33 12.34 1.82
C LYS A 97 0.41 11.53 2.73
N GLY A 98 -0.83 11.99 2.89
CA GLY A 98 -1.90 11.28 3.55
C GLY A 98 -3.13 11.18 2.64
N TYR A 99 -3.84 10.06 2.73
CA TYR A 99 -5.06 9.81 1.96
C TYR A 99 -6.27 9.63 2.86
N ARG A 100 -7.46 10.01 2.40
CA ARG A 100 -8.73 9.68 3.06
C ARG A 100 -9.85 9.46 2.05
N ILE A 101 -10.90 8.77 2.44
CA ILE A 101 -12.09 8.63 1.60
C ILE A 101 -12.79 9.99 1.38
N ALA A 102 -13.19 10.25 0.14
CA ALA A 102 -14.02 11.38 -0.24
C ALA A 102 -15.47 10.93 -0.45
N LYS A 103 -15.64 9.76 -1.10
CA LYS A 103 -16.92 9.17 -1.47
C LYS A 103 -16.95 7.70 -1.12
N LEU A 104 -18.07 7.22 -0.58
CA LEU A 104 -18.29 5.80 -0.33
C LEU A 104 -18.58 5.05 -1.63
N VAL A 105 -18.12 3.81 -1.69
CA VAL A 105 -18.39 2.87 -2.77
C VAL A 105 -18.88 1.56 -2.20
N GLU A 106 -19.48 0.74 -3.06
CA GLU A 106 -19.84 -0.62 -2.68
C GLU A 106 -18.59 -1.51 -2.69
N TYR A 107 -18.42 -2.31 -1.63
CA TYR A 107 -17.26 -3.18 -1.42
C TYR A 107 -17.59 -4.64 -1.75
N ASP A 108 -18.18 -4.86 -2.93
CA ASP A 108 -18.57 -6.14 -3.53
C ASP A 108 -17.41 -6.72 -4.36
N PHE A 109 -16.29 -7.01 -3.70
CA PHE A 109 -15.13 -7.64 -4.34
C PHE A 109 -14.73 -8.93 -3.60
N PRO A 110 -14.15 -9.93 -4.31
CA PRO A 110 -13.71 -11.17 -3.69
C PRO A 110 -12.54 -10.93 -2.72
N ASN A 111 -12.43 -11.79 -1.71
CA ASN A 111 -11.35 -11.79 -0.71
C ASN A 111 -11.33 -10.58 0.25
N LYS A 112 -12.44 -9.84 0.35
CA LYS A 112 -12.60 -8.80 1.40
C LYS A 112 -12.33 -9.34 2.80
N GLU A 113 -12.78 -10.57 3.09
CA GLU A 113 -12.54 -11.23 4.37
C GLU A 113 -11.06 -11.44 4.69
N GLU A 114 -10.19 -11.57 3.68
CA GLU A 114 -8.74 -11.72 3.89
C GLU A 114 -8.12 -10.41 4.37
N ILE A 115 -8.60 -9.28 3.84
CA ILE A 115 -8.24 -7.95 4.34
C ILE A 115 -8.75 -7.79 5.78
N ASP A 116 -10.00 -8.13 6.03
CA ASP A 116 -10.64 -7.99 7.35
C ASP A 116 -9.93 -8.84 8.42
N LYS A 117 -9.56 -10.09 8.12
CA LYS A 117 -8.82 -10.97 9.06
C LYS A 117 -7.50 -10.36 9.51
N VAL A 118 -6.82 -9.66 8.60
CA VAL A 118 -5.51 -9.05 8.88
C VAL A 118 -5.69 -7.74 9.65
N LEU A 119 -6.60 -6.88 9.20
CA LEU A 119 -6.69 -5.48 9.66
C LEU A 119 -7.74 -5.23 10.74
N ILE A 120 -8.70 -6.13 10.98
CA ILE A 120 -9.77 -5.93 11.93
C ILE A 120 -9.61 -6.88 13.13
N GLU A 121 -9.77 -6.34 14.33
CA GLU A 121 -9.83 -7.09 15.58
C GLU A 121 -10.93 -6.51 16.47
N ASP A 122 -11.79 -7.38 17.00
CA ASP A 122 -12.94 -7.00 17.84
C ASP A 122 -13.83 -5.91 17.19
N GLY A 123 -14.01 -5.97 15.87
CA GLY A 123 -14.81 -5.01 15.11
C GLY A 123 -14.16 -3.63 14.92
N LYS A 124 -12.88 -3.47 15.25
CA LYS A 124 -12.12 -2.23 15.06
C LYS A 124 -10.90 -2.46 14.19
N VAL A 125 -10.52 -1.46 13.40
CA VAL A 125 -9.27 -1.48 12.65
C VAL A 125 -8.08 -1.51 13.63
N LYS A 126 -7.13 -2.40 13.38
CA LYS A 126 -5.90 -2.53 14.17
C LYS A 126 -5.01 -1.30 13.97
N PRO A 127 -4.41 -0.75 15.05
CA PRO A 127 -3.48 0.36 14.91
C PRO A 127 -2.21 -0.07 14.17
N VAL A 128 -1.60 0.88 13.46
CA VAL A 128 -0.37 0.65 12.70
C VAL A 128 0.69 1.62 13.17
N GLU A 129 1.88 1.08 13.44
CA GLU A 129 3.07 1.85 13.78
C GLU A 129 4.09 1.76 12.64
N LEU A 130 4.73 2.89 12.33
CA LEU A 130 5.86 2.91 11.42
C LEU A 130 7.13 2.46 12.13
N THR A 131 8.01 1.80 11.38
CA THR A 131 9.34 1.38 11.81
C THR A 131 10.36 1.76 10.74
N ASP A 132 11.65 1.61 11.04
CA ASP A 132 12.72 1.90 10.06
C ASP A 132 12.61 1.08 8.76
N ASN A 133 12.00 -0.11 8.81
CA ASN A 133 12.00 -1.06 7.69
C ASN A 133 10.61 -1.31 7.07
N GLY A 134 9.57 -0.64 7.57
CA GLY A 134 8.18 -0.90 7.19
C GLY A 134 7.21 -0.60 8.32
N ILE A 135 6.16 -1.42 8.48
CA ILE A 135 5.11 -1.20 9.47
C ILE A 135 4.90 -2.39 10.41
N VAL A 136 4.31 -2.12 11.57
CA VAL A 136 3.80 -3.13 12.50
C VAL A 136 2.32 -2.88 12.72
N ILE A 137 1.49 -3.88 12.44
CA ILE A 137 0.06 -3.88 12.73
C ILE A 137 -0.12 -4.51 14.11
N LYS A 138 -0.59 -3.70 15.05
CA LYS A 138 -0.72 -4.09 16.46
C LYS A 138 -1.91 -5.01 16.70
N SER A 139 -1.71 -6.06 17.49
CA SER A 139 -2.79 -6.91 18.00
C SER A 139 -2.88 -6.81 19.51
N LYS A 140 -4.09 -6.74 20.05
CA LYS A 140 -4.33 -6.83 21.50
C LYS A 140 -4.02 -8.21 22.06
N LYS A 141 -3.98 -9.23 21.22
CA LYS A 141 -3.69 -10.62 21.60
C LYS A 141 -2.18 -10.91 21.67
N GLY A 142 -1.34 -9.95 21.29
CA GLY A 142 0.12 -10.07 21.29
C GLY A 142 0.72 -10.56 19.97
N ASP A 143 -0.11 -10.88 18.99
CA ASP A 143 0.31 -11.35 17.66
C ASP A 143 0.49 -10.16 16.69
N ASP A 144 1.43 -9.26 17.03
CA ASP A 144 1.79 -8.12 16.18
C ASP A 144 2.30 -8.61 14.82
N LEU A 145 1.71 -8.11 13.73
CA LEU A 145 2.12 -8.46 12.36
C LEU A 145 3.11 -7.42 11.83
N ARG A 146 4.34 -7.85 11.56
CA ARG A 146 5.39 -7.02 10.97
C ARG A 146 5.44 -7.16 9.45
N ILE A 147 5.45 -6.03 8.75
CA ILE A 147 5.57 -5.95 7.30
C ILE A 147 6.82 -5.12 6.97
N ASP A 148 7.88 -5.79 6.53
CA ASP A 148 9.12 -5.13 6.08
C ASP A 148 9.04 -4.84 4.57
N ILE A 149 8.61 -3.64 4.20
CA ILE A 149 8.50 -3.19 2.80
C ILE A 149 9.86 -2.93 2.15
N THR A 150 10.89 -2.70 2.97
CA THR A 150 12.28 -2.45 2.55
C THR A 150 13.04 -3.72 2.18
N LYS A 151 12.52 -4.89 2.56
CA LYS A 151 13.21 -6.16 2.33
C LYS A 151 13.17 -6.49 0.84
N LEU A 152 14.30 -6.30 0.18
CA LEU A 152 14.49 -6.62 -1.23
C LEU A 152 14.56 -8.14 -1.39
N GLY A 153 13.62 -8.71 -2.15
CA GLY A 153 13.70 -10.10 -2.58
C GLY A 153 14.71 -10.24 -3.71
N THR A 154 15.67 -11.15 -3.58
CA THR A 154 16.53 -11.55 -4.70
C THR A 154 15.72 -12.43 -5.63
N VAL A 155 15.28 -11.90 -6.78
CA VAL A 155 14.75 -12.74 -7.87
C VAL A 155 15.96 -13.37 -8.59
N PRO A 156 16.07 -14.71 -8.68
CA PRO A 156 17.16 -15.32 -9.42
C PRO A 156 17.08 -14.91 -10.90
N TYR A 157 18.05 -14.13 -11.34
CA TYR A 157 18.17 -13.68 -12.72
C TYR A 157 18.40 -14.88 -13.64
N LYS A 158 17.38 -15.22 -14.45
CA LYS A 158 17.49 -16.17 -15.56
C LYS A 158 17.36 -15.40 -16.87
N SER A 159 18.45 -14.79 -17.34
CA SER A 159 18.50 -14.34 -18.73
C SER A 159 18.87 -15.48 -19.66
N LYS A 160 18.14 -15.64 -20.76
CA LYS A 160 18.71 -16.19 -21.99
C LYS A 160 19.35 -15.03 -22.74
N SER A 161 20.65 -15.10 -23.00
CA SER A 161 21.32 -14.14 -23.85
C SER A 161 20.71 -14.21 -25.24
N TYR A 162 19.97 -13.18 -25.66
CA TYR A 162 19.65 -12.99 -27.07
C TYR A 162 20.89 -12.39 -27.74
N ILE A 163 21.75 -13.25 -28.27
CA ILE A 163 22.78 -12.80 -29.20
C ILE A 163 22.03 -12.45 -30.49
N LEU A 164 21.93 -11.16 -30.80
CA LEU A 164 21.54 -10.72 -32.13
C LEU A 164 22.60 -11.25 -33.09
N GLY A 165 22.23 -12.24 -33.90
CA GLY A 165 23.09 -12.74 -34.97
C GLY A 165 23.28 -11.64 -35.99
N VAL A 166 24.39 -10.89 -35.90
CA VAL A 166 24.82 -10.01 -36.97
C VAL A 166 25.35 -10.92 -38.07
N SER A 167 24.59 -11.08 -39.15
CA SER A 167 25.12 -11.72 -40.36
C SER A 167 26.12 -10.77 -41.00
N LEU A 168 27.37 -11.21 -41.13
CA LEU A 168 28.42 -10.59 -41.94
C LEU A 168 28.31 -11.07 -43.38
#